data_AF-A0A166TN48-F1
#
_entry.id   AF-A0A166TN48-F1
#
_cell.length_a   1.000
_cell.length_b   1.000
_cell.length_c   1.000
_cell.angle_alpha   90.00
_cell.angle_beta   90.00
_cell.angle_gamma   90.00
#
_symmetry.space_group_name_H-M   'P 1'
#
loop_
_entity.id
_entity.type
_entity.pdbx_description
1 polymer ?
#
loop_
_entity_poly.entity_id
_entity_poly.type
_entity_poly.pdbx_seq_one_letter_code
_entity_poly.pdbx_strand_id
1 'polypeptide(L)'
;MDASTPSSRVKTRILIISDTHGASSLPGNRPLGSVDVVFHCGDLKKESKLAEFHETLNLMNSIKAPLKLVIAGNHDWTLDAPIFAKKIAEIPPPVDMEMARRRHDDFGEARRLLQASAKNEDDNVDDADVVLLDEGTHTFALSNGALLNLFASHYSYTLSGDDRGFQYDAGEGHQ
;
A
#
# COMPACT_ATOMS: atom_id res chain seq x y z
N MET A 1 41.05 8.41 -28.56
CA MET A 1 40.86 7.55 -27.38
C MET A 1 39.46 7.85 -26.88
N ASP A 2 38.49 7.04 -27.27
CA ASP A 2 37.10 7.25 -26.87
C ASP A 2 36.80 6.19 -25.81
N ALA A 3 36.93 6.59 -24.54
CA ALA A 3 36.68 5.71 -23.41
C ALA A 3 35.17 5.56 -23.27
N SER A 4 34.62 4.51 -23.87
CA SER A 4 33.26 4.04 -23.59
C SER A 4 33.17 3.79 -22.09
N THR A 5 32.61 4.75 -21.35
CA THR A 5 32.35 4.62 -19.92
C THR A 5 31.30 3.53 -19.80
N PRO A 6 31.59 2.37 -19.17
CA PRO A 6 30.55 1.40 -18.95
C PRO A 6 29.52 2.08 -18.05
N SER A 7 28.28 2.23 -18.53
CA SER A 7 27.13 2.51 -17.67
C SER A 7 27.15 1.44 -16.58
N SER A 8 27.67 1.79 -15.40
CA SER A 8 27.82 0.85 -14.29
C SER A 8 26.42 0.45 -13.86
N ARG A 9 25.96 -0.72 -14.30
CA ARG A 9 24.68 -1.26 -13.88
C ARG A 9 24.74 -1.49 -12.38
N VAL A 10 23.81 -0.89 -11.63
CA VAL A 10 23.67 -1.10 -10.19
C VAL A 10 22.84 -2.37 -9.98
N LYS A 11 23.35 -3.29 -9.16
CA LYS A 11 22.60 -4.49 -8.78
C LYS A 11 21.57 -4.11 -7.71
N THR A 12 20.29 -4.27 -8.03
CA THR A 12 19.17 -3.96 -7.12
C THR A 12 18.37 -5.23 -6.83
N ARG A 13 18.06 -5.46 -5.55
CA ARG A 13 17.21 -6.54 -5.06
C ARG A 13 15.85 -5.97 -4.68
N ILE A 14 14.82 -6.45 -5.36
CA ILE A 14 13.43 -6.04 -5.14
C ILE A 14 12.65 -7.22 -4.58
N LEU A 15 11.85 -6.99 -3.54
CA LEU A 15 10.83 -7.90 -3.07
C LEU A 15 9.46 -7.35 -3.46
N ILE A 16 8.59 -8.19 -4.03
CA ILE A 16 7.22 -7.83 -4.39
C ILE A 16 6.31 -8.82 -3.66
N ILE A 17 5.35 -8.28 -2.92
CA ILE A 17 4.28 -9.01 -2.25
C ILE A 17 2.93 -8.38 -2.61
N SER A 18 1.86 -9.13 -2.50
CA SER A 18 0.50 -8.72 -2.84
C SER A 18 -0.49 -9.63 -2.14
N ASP A 19 -1.75 -9.21 -2.04
CA ASP A 19 -2.87 -10.07 -1.62
C ASP A 19 -2.61 -10.76 -0.27
N THR A 20 -1.98 -10.04 0.66
CA THR A 20 -1.65 -10.59 1.98
C THR A 20 -2.89 -10.71 2.84
N HIS A 21 -3.94 -9.94 2.56
CA HIS A 21 -5.22 -9.97 3.25
C HIS A 21 -5.07 -9.98 4.79
N GLY A 22 -4.22 -9.10 5.32
CA GLY A 22 -3.95 -8.97 6.75
C GLY A 22 -2.97 -9.99 7.33
N ALA A 23 -2.21 -10.71 6.50
CA ALA A 23 -1.14 -11.57 7.01
C ALA A 23 -0.02 -10.75 7.66
N SER A 24 0.41 -11.15 8.86
CA SER A 24 1.47 -10.48 9.62
C SER A 24 2.88 -11.02 9.34
N SER A 25 3.00 -12.06 8.50
CA SER A 25 4.28 -12.67 8.15
C SER A 25 4.26 -13.26 6.73
N LEU A 26 5.42 -13.29 6.09
CA LEU A 26 5.56 -13.89 4.76
C LEU A 26 5.44 -15.43 4.79
N PRO A 27 4.93 -16.04 3.71
CA PRO A 27 4.80 -17.48 3.64
C PRO A 27 6.18 -18.16 3.57
N GLY A 28 6.32 -19.24 4.34
CA GLY A 28 7.56 -19.99 4.43
C GLY A 28 8.55 -19.31 5.37
N ASN A 29 9.01 -20.05 6.37
CA ASN A 29 9.87 -19.57 7.45
C ASN A 29 11.33 -19.30 6.99
N ARG A 30 11.51 -18.80 5.76
CA ARG A 30 12.81 -18.57 5.15
C ARG A 30 13.29 -17.17 5.51
N PRO A 31 14.50 -17.04 6.11
CA PRO A 31 15.07 -15.73 6.34
C PRO A 31 15.33 -15.05 4.99
N LEU A 32 14.61 -13.97 4.74
CA LEU A 32 14.92 -13.08 3.63
C LEU A 32 16.19 -12.31 3.99
N GLY A 33 17.19 -12.36 3.11
CA GLY A 33 18.30 -11.41 3.18
C GLY A 33 17.81 -9.99 2.88
N SER A 34 18.60 -8.98 3.25
CA SER A 34 18.28 -7.57 2.96
C SER A 34 17.96 -7.34 1.49
N VAL A 35 16.93 -6.56 1.23
CA VAL A 35 16.55 -6.07 -0.10
C VAL A 35 16.70 -4.56 -0.16
N ASP A 36 16.77 -3.99 -1.36
CA ASP A 36 16.88 -2.55 -1.54
C ASP A 36 15.50 -1.88 -1.48
N VAL A 37 14.47 -2.56 -1.99
CA VAL A 37 13.09 -2.09 -2.01
C VAL A 37 12.13 -3.25 -1.78
N VAL A 38 11.07 -3.02 -1.00
CA VAL A 38 9.89 -3.89 -0.95
C VAL A 38 8.65 -3.15 -1.43
N PHE A 39 7.85 -3.83 -2.26
CA PHE A 39 6.55 -3.37 -2.74
C PHE A 39 5.44 -4.27 -2.18
N HIS A 40 4.37 -3.67 -1.67
CA HIS A 40 3.09 -4.34 -1.47
C HIS A 40 2.06 -3.83 -2.49
N CYS A 41 1.63 -4.71 -3.39
CA CYS A 41 0.85 -4.37 -4.58
C CYS A 41 -0.68 -4.45 -4.39
N GLY A 42 -1.18 -4.04 -3.24
CA GLY A 42 -2.62 -4.03 -2.95
C GLY A 42 -3.12 -5.26 -2.20
N ASP A 43 -4.41 -5.20 -1.87
CA ASP A 43 -5.13 -6.16 -1.04
C ASP A 43 -4.41 -6.42 0.28
N LEU A 44 -4.12 -5.29 0.94
CA LEU A 44 -3.51 -5.25 2.27
C LEU A 44 -4.42 -5.93 3.30
N LYS A 45 -5.74 -6.01 3.00
CA LYS A 45 -6.83 -6.30 3.93
C LYS A 45 -7.72 -7.46 3.48
N LYS A 46 -8.34 -8.12 4.46
CA LYS A 46 -9.44 -9.06 4.22
C LYS A 46 -10.79 -8.39 4.43
N GLU A 47 -10.93 -7.59 5.49
CA GLU A 47 -12.21 -7.01 5.91
C GLU A 47 -12.19 -5.47 5.98
N SER A 48 -11.10 -4.83 5.56
CA SER A 48 -10.95 -3.36 5.54
C SER A 48 -11.01 -2.68 6.92
N LYS A 49 -10.70 -3.40 8.01
CA LYS A 49 -10.70 -2.86 9.39
C LYS A 49 -9.45 -2.00 9.67
N LEU A 50 -9.30 -1.31 10.79
CA LEU A 50 -8.03 -0.62 11.09
C LEU A 50 -6.94 -1.61 11.54
N ALA A 51 -7.32 -2.60 12.35
CA ALA A 51 -6.40 -3.58 12.94
C ALA A 51 -5.49 -4.27 11.91
N GLU A 52 -6.03 -4.74 10.78
CA GLU A 52 -5.20 -5.44 9.78
C GLU A 52 -4.25 -4.46 9.01
N PHE A 53 -4.42 -3.13 9.09
CA PHE A 53 -3.45 -2.18 8.52
C PHE A 53 -2.23 -2.09 9.44
N HIS A 54 -2.43 -2.21 10.76
CA HIS A 54 -1.31 -2.44 11.68
C HIS A 54 -0.59 -3.74 11.35
N GLU A 55 -1.31 -4.81 10.98
CA GLU A 55 -0.66 -6.06 10.56
C GLU A 55 0.12 -5.89 9.25
N THR A 56 -0.39 -5.12 8.29
CA THR A 56 0.38 -4.74 7.09
C THR A 56 1.66 -3.98 7.48
N LEU A 57 1.56 -3.01 8.40
CA LEU A 57 2.74 -2.26 8.87
C LEU A 57 3.74 -3.19 9.59
N ASN A 58 3.27 -4.08 10.46
CA ASN A 58 4.10 -5.09 11.13
C ASN A 58 4.84 -5.98 10.12
N LEU A 59 4.11 -6.47 9.11
CA LEU A 59 4.69 -7.25 8.03
C LEU A 59 5.79 -6.46 7.31
N MET A 60 5.49 -5.23 6.88
CA MET A 60 6.43 -4.38 6.15
C MET A 60 7.65 -4.02 7.00
N ASN A 61 7.48 -3.79 8.31
CA ASN A 61 8.57 -3.52 9.23
C ASN A 61 9.43 -4.74 9.54
N SER A 62 8.87 -5.95 9.49
CA SER A 62 9.66 -7.18 9.62
C SER A 62 10.65 -7.40 8.45
N ILE A 63 10.44 -6.73 7.30
CA ILE A 63 11.25 -6.87 6.10
C ILE A 63 12.42 -5.88 6.16
N LYS A 64 13.65 -6.41 6.06
CA LYS A 64 14.88 -5.61 6.00
C LYS A 64 15.02 -4.93 4.63
N ALA A 65 14.42 -3.76 4.50
CA ALA A 65 14.43 -2.92 3.31
C ALA A 65 14.54 -1.42 3.69
N PRO A 66 15.47 -0.66 3.10
CA PRO A 66 15.56 0.79 3.27
C PRO A 66 14.37 1.56 2.71
N LEU A 67 13.70 1.01 1.67
CA LEU A 67 12.54 1.60 1.04
C LEU A 67 11.37 0.61 1.05
N LYS A 68 10.24 1.01 1.63
CA LYS A 68 9.03 0.20 1.75
C LYS A 68 7.86 0.95 1.13
N LEU A 69 7.30 0.41 0.06
CA LEU A 69 6.26 1.05 -0.74
C LEU A 69 5.00 0.20 -0.74
N VAL A 70 3.84 0.82 -0.54
CA VAL A 70 2.54 0.13 -0.59
C VAL A 70 1.57 0.89 -1.49
N ILE A 71 0.75 0.14 -2.22
CA ILE A 71 -0.45 0.66 -2.89
C ILE A 71 -1.66 -0.06 -2.31
N ALA A 72 -2.80 0.62 -2.30
CA ALA A 72 -4.10 0.01 -2.05
C ALA A 72 -4.52 -0.91 -3.21
N GLY A 73 -5.27 -1.96 -2.88
CA GLY A 73 -6.02 -2.78 -3.83
C GLY A 73 -7.52 -2.64 -3.63
N ASN A 74 -8.29 -3.44 -4.35
CA ASN A 74 -9.75 -3.32 -4.36
C ASN A 74 -10.41 -3.73 -3.04
N HIS A 75 -9.75 -4.56 -2.24
CA HIS A 75 -10.22 -4.88 -0.88
C HIS A 75 -9.97 -3.77 0.15
N ASP A 76 -9.19 -2.75 -0.20
CA ASP A 76 -8.77 -1.65 0.67
C ASP A 76 -9.66 -0.40 0.48
N TRP A 77 -10.96 -0.60 0.28
CA TRP A 77 -11.92 0.46 -0.09
C TRP A 77 -12.02 1.61 0.92
N THR A 78 -11.57 1.43 2.16
CA THR A 78 -11.49 2.54 3.14
C THR A 78 -10.40 3.57 2.80
N LEU A 79 -9.50 3.23 1.87
CA LEU A 79 -8.54 4.15 1.26
C LEU A 79 -9.10 4.87 0.01
N ASP A 80 -10.24 4.42 -0.51
CA ASP A 80 -10.96 5.03 -1.63
C ASP A 80 -12.05 5.98 -1.09
N ALA A 81 -11.73 7.28 -1.09
CA ALA A 81 -12.62 8.29 -0.52
C ALA A 81 -14.01 8.35 -1.19
N PRO A 82 -14.13 8.29 -2.54
CA PRO A 82 -15.42 8.15 -3.21
C PRO A 82 -16.24 6.94 -2.76
N ILE A 83 -15.64 5.73 -2.72
CA ILE A 83 -16.35 4.50 -2.36
C ILE A 83 -16.74 4.50 -0.88
N PHE A 84 -15.88 5.02 0.00
CA PHE A 84 -16.22 5.18 1.41
C PHE A 84 -17.43 6.08 1.60
N ALA A 85 -17.44 7.26 0.96
CA ALA A 85 -18.55 8.21 1.07
C ALA A 85 -19.88 7.59 0.60
N LYS A 86 -19.85 6.81 -0.48
CA LYS A 86 -21.01 6.06 -0.98
C LYS A 86 -21.53 5.07 0.07
N LYS A 87 -20.66 4.24 0.65
CA LYS A 87 -21.06 3.23 1.65
C LYS A 87 -21.65 3.82 2.92
N ILE A 88 -21.15 4.97 3.37
CA ILE A 88 -21.72 5.67 4.53
C ILE A 88 -23.12 6.21 4.22
N ALA A 89 -23.36 6.71 3.00
CA ALA A 89 -24.66 7.22 2.58
C ALA A 89 -25.74 6.13 2.45
N GLU A 90 -25.36 4.87 2.23
CA GLU A 90 -26.28 3.73 2.12
C GLU A 90 -26.77 3.20 3.48
N ILE A 91 -26.18 3.64 4.60
CA ILE A 91 -26.61 3.21 5.93
C ILE A 91 -27.99 3.84 6.23
N PRO A 92 -29.05 3.03 6.46
CA PRO A 92 -30.39 3.56 6.68
C PRO A 92 -30.48 4.33 8.01
N PRO A 93 -31.21 5.45 8.06
CA PRO A 93 -31.36 6.23 9.28
C PRO A 93 -32.17 5.47 10.36
N PRO A 94 -31.91 5.74 11.65
CA PRO A 94 -30.91 6.68 12.15
C PRO A 94 -29.49 6.11 12.02
N VAL A 95 -28.60 6.85 11.34
CA VAL A 95 -27.19 6.50 11.25
C VAL A 95 -26.58 6.84 12.59
N ASP A 96 -26.48 5.83 13.45
CA ASP A 96 -25.63 5.94 14.64
C ASP A 96 -24.18 6.00 14.15
N MET A 97 -23.62 7.21 14.12
CA MET A 97 -22.23 7.44 13.74
C MET A 97 -21.27 6.68 14.66
N GLU A 98 -21.65 6.37 15.90
CA GLU A 98 -20.89 5.51 16.80
C GLU A 98 -20.94 4.05 16.35
N MET A 99 -22.09 3.56 15.89
CA MET A 99 -22.22 2.22 15.31
C MET A 99 -21.50 2.08 13.97
N ALA A 100 -21.54 3.13 13.13
CA ALA A 100 -20.77 3.18 11.89
C ALA A 100 -19.27 3.12 12.19
N ARG A 101 -18.76 3.94 13.13
CA ARG A 101 -17.37 3.90 13.63
C ARG A 101 -16.97 2.54 14.20
N ARG A 102 -17.88 1.87 14.92
CA ARG A 102 -17.63 0.52 15.46
C ARG A 102 -17.50 -0.55 14.38
N ARG A 103 -18.06 -0.32 13.19
CA ARG A 103 -18.19 -1.32 12.12
C ARG A 103 -17.25 -1.06 10.95
N HIS A 104 -16.98 0.21 10.67
CA HIS A 104 -16.13 0.72 9.61
C HIS A 104 -15.37 1.88 10.24
N ASP A 105 -14.07 1.72 10.49
CA ASP A 105 -13.25 2.71 11.20
C ASP A 105 -13.42 4.13 10.64
N ASP A 106 -13.06 5.14 11.43
CA ASP A 106 -13.38 6.54 11.12
C ASP A 106 -12.81 6.98 9.75
N PHE A 107 -13.50 7.88 9.06
CA PHE A 107 -13.12 8.29 7.71
C PHE A 107 -11.66 8.77 7.66
N GLY A 108 -10.90 8.17 6.74
CA GLY A 108 -9.49 8.49 6.50
C GLY A 108 -8.54 7.99 7.59
N GLU A 109 -9.00 7.23 8.59
CA GLU A 109 -8.12 6.71 9.66
C GLU A 109 -7.05 5.78 9.10
N ALA A 110 -7.43 4.86 8.22
CA ALA A 110 -6.49 3.96 7.55
C ALA A 110 -5.42 4.72 6.75
N ARG A 111 -5.83 5.77 6.03
CA ARG A 111 -4.91 6.63 5.28
C ARG A 111 -4.00 7.41 6.23
N ARG A 112 -4.54 7.98 7.32
CA ARG A 112 -3.76 8.67 8.35
C ARG A 112 -2.74 7.75 8.99
N LEU A 113 -3.11 6.50 9.30
CA LEU A 113 -2.22 5.50 9.87
C LEU A 113 -1.02 5.21 8.95
N LEU A 114 -1.29 4.94 7.66
CA LEU A 114 -0.24 4.70 6.66
C LEU A 114 0.60 5.96 6.34
N GLN A 115 0.03 7.16 6.49
CA GLN A 115 0.76 8.41 6.34
C GLN A 115 1.62 8.73 7.56
N ALA A 116 1.17 8.40 8.76
CA ALA A 116 1.93 8.57 10.00
C ALA A 116 3.14 7.62 10.03
N SER A 117 3.01 6.38 9.53
CA SER A 117 4.13 5.46 9.36
C SER A 117 5.16 5.90 8.32
N ALA A 118 4.83 6.89 7.50
CA ALA A 118 5.75 7.46 6.51
C ALA A 118 6.52 8.68 7.03
N LYS A 119 6.18 9.16 8.24
CA LYS A 119 6.71 10.40 8.83
C LYS A 119 7.54 10.17 10.09
N ASN A 120 7.72 8.91 10.52
CA ASN A 120 8.43 8.57 11.75
C ASN A 120 8.14 9.53 12.92
N GLU A 121 6.85 9.84 13.18
CA GLU A 121 6.45 10.72 14.29
C GLU A 121 6.59 10.03 15.66
N ASP A 122 6.90 8.73 15.68
CA ASP A 122 7.18 7.95 16.88
C ASP A 122 8.67 7.58 16.89
N ASP A 123 9.43 8.10 17.85
CA ASP A 123 10.91 8.12 17.96
C ASP A 123 11.61 6.72 18.06
N ASN A 124 11.08 5.66 17.45
CA ASN A 124 11.75 4.35 17.37
C ASN A 124 12.67 4.29 16.14
N VAL A 125 13.96 4.40 16.42
CA VAL A 125 15.08 4.77 15.52
C VAL A 125 15.44 3.73 14.41
N ASP A 126 14.79 2.58 14.33
CA ASP A 126 15.21 1.47 13.45
C ASP A 126 14.21 1.04 12.35
N ASP A 127 12.98 1.61 12.30
CA ASP A 127 11.99 1.25 11.29
C ASP A 127 12.00 2.22 10.10
N ALA A 128 12.38 1.73 8.91
CA ALA A 128 12.24 2.51 7.69
C ALA A 128 10.75 2.82 7.41
N ASP A 129 10.48 4.06 6.98
CA ASP A 129 9.14 4.56 6.66
C ASP A 129 8.41 3.67 5.64
N VAL A 130 7.16 3.32 5.94
CA VAL A 130 6.25 2.65 4.99
C VAL A 130 5.45 3.72 4.26
N VAL A 131 5.65 3.82 2.95
CA VAL A 131 5.06 4.89 2.12
C VAL A 131 3.86 4.36 1.32
N LEU A 132 2.67 4.89 1.61
CA LEU A 132 1.50 4.73 0.74
C LEU A 132 1.66 5.62 -0.50
N LEU A 133 1.67 5.01 -1.68
CA LEU A 133 1.77 5.72 -2.94
C LEU A 133 0.38 6.13 -3.42
N ASP A 134 0.24 7.40 -3.81
CA ASP A 134 -0.87 7.87 -4.64
C ASP A 134 -0.64 7.49 -6.11
N GLU A 135 -1.67 7.59 -6.95
CA GLU A 135 -1.56 7.26 -8.37
C GLU A 135 -0.60 8.24 -9.07
N GLY A 136 0.20 7.71 -10.00
CA GLY A 136 1.10 8.50 -10.82
C GLY A 136 2.54 8.00 -10.83
N THR A 137 3.43 8.83 -11.39
CA THR A 137 4.86 8.51 -11.49
C THR A 137 5.62 9.04 -10.28
N HIS A 138 6.39 8.16 -9.66
CA HIS A 138 7.24 8.42 -8.50
C HIS A 138 8.70 8.08 -8.84
N THR A 139 9.63 8.83 -8.26
CA THR A 139 11.07 8.62 -8.43
C THR A 139 11.74 8.52 -7.07
N PHE A 140 12.49 7.44 -6.85
CA PHE A 140 13.21 7.18 -5.60
C PHE A 140 14.70 6.98 -5.86
N ALA A 141 15.54 7.66 -5.08
CA ALA A 141 16.96 7.36 -5.00
C ALA A 141 17.17 6.22 -3.99
N LEU A 142 17.73 5.10 -4.44
CA LEU A 142 17.99 3.94 -3.60
C LEU A 142 19.35 4.05 -2.91
N SER A 143 19.48 3.44 -1.73
CA SER A 143 20.73 3.45 -0.95
C SER A 143 21.91 2.79 -1.67
N ASN A 144 21.63 1.88 -2.62
CA ASN A 144 22.64 1.24 -3.47
C ASN A 144 23.13 2.14 -4.64
N GLY A 145 22.61 3.36 -4.75
CA GLY A 145 22.94 4.33 -5.80
C GLY A 145 22.12 4.20 -7.09
N ALA A 146 21.14 3.28 -7.13
CA ALA A 146 20.21 3.20 -8.25
C ALA A 146 19.12 4.28 -8.17
N LEU A 147 18.58 4.66 -9.32
CA LEU A 147 17.38 5.49 -9.42
C LEU A 147 16.21 4.60 -9.87
N LEU A 148 15.15 4.58 -9.07
CA LEU A 148 13.93 3.84 -9.35
C LEU A 148 12.85 4.80 -9.84
N ASN A 149 12.37 4.62 -11.07
CA ASN A 149 11.17 5.26 -11.60
C ASN A 149 10.03 4.25 -11.58
N LEU A 150 8.92 4.61 -10.95
CA LEU A 150 7.80 3.73 -10.69
C LEU A 150 6.50 4.44 -11.07
N PHE A 151 5.64 3.78 -11.84
CA PHE A 151 4.25 4.20 -11.98
C PHE A 151 3.39 3.36 -11.03
N ALA A 152 2.62 4.02 -10.17
CA ALA A 152 1.69 3.40 -9.25
C ALA A 152 0.26 3.67 -9.73
N SER A 153 -0.56 2.62 -9.78
CA SER A 153 -2.02 2.72 -9.96
C SER A 153 -2.66 1.68 -9.06
N HIS A 154 -3.68 2.09 -8.32
CA HIS A 154 -4.44 1.24 -7.40
C HIS A 154 -5.48 0.40 -8.12
N TYR A 155 -5.75 0.75 -9.38
CA TYR A 155 -6.94 0.34 -10.06
C TYR A 155 -6.81 -1.08 -10.62
N SER A 156 -7.76 -1.93 -10.26
CA SER A 156 -7.85 -3.30 -10.75
C SER A 156 -9.16 -3.53 -11.51
N TYR A 157 -9.08 -4.48 -12.44
CA TYR A 157 -10.21 -4.87 -13.27
C TYR A 157 -11.32 -5.53 -12.44
N THR A 158 -12.58 -5.18 -12.71
CA THR A 158 -13.75 -5.86 -12.11
C THR A 158 -14.75 -6.29 -13.17
N LEU A 159 -15.42 -7.43 -12.94
CA LEU A 159 -16.40 -7.99 -13.88
C LEU A 159 -17.82 -7.44 -13.70
N SER A 160 -18.16 -6.81 -12.57
CA SER A 160 -19.41 -6.05 -12.36
C SER A 160 -19.66 -5.72 -10.89
N GLY A 161 -20.17 -4.51 -10.61
CA GLY A 161 -21.21 -4.24 -9.59
C GLY A 161 -20.88 -4.34 -8.09
N ASP A 162 -19.73 -4.87 -7.70
CA ASP A 162 -19.34 -4.93 -6.29
C ASP A 162 -18.85 -3.54 -5.80
N ASP A 163 -19.29 -3.09 -4.63
CA ASP A 163 -18.80 -1.84 -4.01
C ASP A 163 -17.40 -2.01 -3.40
N ARG A 164 -16.41 -2.36 -4.22
CA ARG A 164 -15.00 -2.44 -3.84
C ARG A 164 -14.28 -1.14 -4.24
N GLY A 165 -13.10 -0.90 -3.66
CA GLY A 165 -12.28 0.28 -3.98
C GLY A 165 -11.58 0.14 -5.32
N PHE A 166 -11.16 1.25 -5.92
CA PHE A 166 -10.18 1.28 -7.01
C PHE A 166 -10.54 0.34 -8.18
N GLN A 167 -11.77 0.44 -8.68
CA GLN A 167 -12.24 -0.36 -9.82
C GLN A 167 -12.47 0.50 -11.06
N TYR A 168 -12.24 -0.08 -12.24
CA TYR A 168 -12.63 0.49 -13.53
C TYR A 168 -13.40 -0.54 -14.37
N ASP A 169 -14.33 -0.05 -15.20
CA ASP A 169 -15.09 -0.87 -16.14
C ASP A 169 -14.27 -1.14 -17.41
N ALA A 170 -14.42 -2.34 -17.98
CA ALA A 170 -13.82 -2.74 -19.26
C ALA A 170 -14.19 -1.78 -20.40
N GLY A 171 -15.36 -1.14 -20.32
CA GLY A 171 -15.88 -0.25 -21.35
C GLY A 171 -15.33 1.18 -21.33
N GLU A 172 -14.83 1.66 -20.19
CA GLU A 172 -14.43 3.06 -20.03
C GLU A 172 -12.90 3.26 -20.13
N GLY A 173 -12.12 2.20 -19.98
CA GLY A 173 -10.66 2.27 -20.02
C GLY A 173 -10.08 3.02 -18.81
N HIS A 174 -8.84 2.70 -18.45
CA HIS A 174 -8.11 3.43 -17.43
C HIS A 174 -7.31 4.57 -18.10
N GLN A 175 -7.46 5.81 -17.64
CA GLN A 175 -6.65 6.95 -18.11
C GLN A 175 -5.26 6.96 -17.51
#